data_AF-A0A819JCF3-F1
#
_entry.id   AF-A0A819JCF3-F1
#
_cell.length_a   1.000
_cell.length_b   1.000
_cell.length_c   1.000
_cell.angle_alpha   90.00
_cell.angle_beta   90.00
_cell.angle_gamma   90.00
#
_symmetry.space_group_name_H-M   'P 1'
#
loop_
_entity.id
_entity.type
_entity.pdbx_description
1 polymer ?
#
loop_
_entity_poly.entity_id
_entity_poly.type
_entity_poly.pdbx_seq_one_letter_code
_entity_poly.pdbx_strand_id
1 'polypeptide(L)'
;MRTGQGVNTWPSGAKYEGPFKNDWRHGVGTYYFPDGQNYTGDWVEGRMTGQGVMTWSNGDKYIGSWFNNHRNGKGILILSDGESYTGNWVDDMKMGQGVNTCPSGDKYEGQFINGRRHGVGAYYFSNGRSYTGGWVEGRMTGQGVMTWSNGD
;
A
#
# COMPACT_ATOMS: atom_id res chain seq x y z
N MET A 1 26.80 -22.76 0.85
CA MET A 1 25.90 -21.84 1.56
C MET A 1 26.39 -20.42 1.40
N ARG A 2 25.64 -19.58 0.68
CA ARG A 2 25.96 -18.17 0.43
C ARG A 2 25.62 -17.33 1.64
N THR A 3 26.58 -16.50 2.04
CA THR A 3 26.46 -15.54 3.13
C THR A 3 27.21 -14.26 2.73
N GLY A 4 26.65 -13.10 3.05
CA GLY A 4 27.23 -11.80 2.67
C GLY A 4 26.61 -11.22 1.39
N GLN A 5 27.17 -10.11 0.91
CA GLN A 5 26.65 -9.41 -0.28
C GLN A 5 26.80 -10.25 -1.54
N GLY A 6 25.84 -10.18 -2.45
CA GLY A 6 25.95 -10.85 -3.73
C GLY A 6 24.86 -10.47 -4.72
N VAL A 7 25.03 -10.96 -5.94
CA VAL A 7 24.04 -10.89 -7.01
C VAL A 7 23.67 -12.30 -7.41
N ASN A 8 22.38 -12.57 -7.56
CA ASN A 8 21.89 -13.82 -8.11
C ASN A 8 20.92 -13.56 -9.26
N THR A 9 21.17 -14.19 -10.40
CA THR A 9 20.29 -14.14 -11.58
C THR A 9 19.74 -15.53 -11.81
N TRP A 10 18.43 -15.65 -12.00
CA TRP A 10 17.77 -16.93 -12.26
C TRP A 10 17.47 -17.10 -13.77
N PRO A 11 17.35 -18.34 -14.27
CA PRO A 11 16.96 -18.61 -15.66
C PRO A 11 15.61 -17.99 -16.06
N SER A 12 14.73 -17.71 -15.09
CA SER A 12 13.45 -17.01 -15.31
C SER A 12 13.62 -15.54 -15.70
N GLY A 13 14.84 -14.99 -15.65
CA GLY A 13 15.09 -13.56 -15.83
C GLY A 13 15.01 -12.74 -14.54
N ALA A 14 14.61 -13.34 -13.41
CA ALA A 14 14.64 -12.67 -12.13
C ALA A 14 16.08 -12.37 -11.69
N LYS A 15 16.27 -11.31 -10.91
CA LYS A 15 17.57 -10.91 -10.36
C LYS A 15 17.41 -10.44 -8.92
N TYR A 16 18.38 -10.74 -8.07
CA TYR A 16 18.47 -10.21 -6.72
C TYR A 16 19.84 -9.60 -6.49
N GLU A 17 19.87 -8.45 -5.85
CA GLU A 17 21.06 -7.74 -5.42
C GLU A 17 20.94 -7.43 -3.93
N GLY A 18 21.82 -7.99 -3.12
CA GLY A 18 21.81 -7.75 -1.68
C GLY A 18 22.45 -8.86 -0.86
N PRO A 19 22.27 -8.83 0.47
CA PRO A 19 22.83 -9.82 1.36
C PRO A 19 22.13 -11.18 1.23
N PHE A 20 22.92 -12.23 1.39
CA PHE A 20 22.45 -13.59 1.62
C PHE A 20 22.80 -14.01 3.04
N LYS A 21 21.96 -14.85 3.62
CA LYS A 21 22.24 -15.61 4.83
C LYS A 21 21.67 -17.01 4.61
N ASN A 22 22.54 -18.01 4.68
CA ASN A 22 22.12 -19.39 4.54
C ASN A 22 21.46 -19.72 3.18
N ASP A 23 22.03 -19.19 2.08
CA ASP A 23 21.45 -19.24 0.71
C ASP A 23 20.13 -18.45 0.51
N TRP A 24 19.56 -17.92 1.59
CA TRP A 24 18.35 -17.09 1.53
C TRP A 24 18.69 -15.61 1.38
N ARG A 25 17.85 -14.88 0.62
CA ARG A 25 17.88 -13.41 0.62
C ARG A 25 17.67 -12.89 2.04
N HIS A 26 18.48 -11.93 2.47
CA HIS A 26 18.47 -11.41 3.83
C HIS A 26 18.90 -9.95 3.89
N GLY A 27 18.48 -9.22 4.93
CA GLY A 27 18.81 -7.79 5.08
C GLY A 27 18.21 -6.92 3.98
N VAL A 28 18.77 -5.73 3.77
CA VAL A 28 18.27 -4.79 2.76
C VAL A 28 18.77 -5.18 1.37
N GLY A 29 17.86 -5.44 0.44
CA GLY A 29 18.22 -5.78 -0.94
C GLY A 29 17.09 -5.56 -1.93
N THR A 30 17.45 -5.63 -3.21
CA THR A 30 16.55 -5.40 -4.34
C THR A 30 16.30 -6.69 -5.10
N TYR A 31 15.03 -7.03 -5.31
CA TYR A 31 14.62 -8.12 -6.19
C TYR A 31 13.92 -7.55 -7.42
N TYR A 32 14.40 -7.91 -8.59
CA TYR A 32 13.83 -7.60 -9.88
C TYR A 32 13.07 -8.81 -10.40
N PHE A 33 11.78 -8.62 -10.66
CA PHE A 33 10.90 -9.65 -11.20
C PHE A 33 11.04 -9.72 -12.73
N PRO A 34 10.78 -10.89 -13.35
CA PRO A 34 10.89 -11.06 -14.80
C PRO A 34 9.99 -10.14 -15.63
N ASP A 35 8.88 -9.70 -15.05
CA ASP A 35 7.87 -8.84 -15.67
C ASP A 35 8.15 -7.33 -15.51
N GLY A 36 9.34 -6.98 -15.00
CA GLY A 36 9.79 -5.59 -14.84
C GLY A 36 9.41 -4.97 -13.50
N GLN A 37 8.68 -5.67 -12.63
CA GLN A 37 8.44 -5.20 -11.26
C GLN A 37 9.73 -5.26 -10.44
N ASN A 38 9.81 -4.49 -9.36
CA ASN A 38 10.90 -4.61 -8.39
C ASN A 38 10.46 -4.33 -6.96
N TYR A 39 11.11 -5.01 -6.02
CA TYR A 39 11.02 -4.72 -4.60
C TYR A 39 12.39 -4.34 -4.06
N THR A 40 12.48 -3.25 -3.33
CA THR A 40 13.66 -2.84 -2.55
C THR A 40 13.26 -2.69 -1.10
N GLY A 41 13.87 -3.46 -0.20
CA GLY A 41 13.52 -3.40 1.23
C GLY A 41 14.15 -4.51 2.05
N ASP A 42 13.59 -4.73 3.24
CA ASP A 42 14.09 -5.76 4.14
C ASP A 42 13.66 -7.17 3.69
N TRP A 43 14.59 -8.11 3.87
CA TRP A 43 14.42 -9.53 3.59
C TRP A 43 14.81 -10.37 4.81
N VAL A 44 14.00 -11.38 5.11
CA VAL A 44 14.33 -12.43 6.07
C VAL A 44 13.95 -13.78 5.49
N GLU A 45 14.92 -14.70 5.41
CA GLU A 45 14.71 -16.07 4.89
C GLU A 45 14.02 -16.09 3.52
N GLY A 46 14.42 -15.19 2.62
CA GLY A 46 13.85 -15.13 1.28
C GLY A 46 12.49 -14.43 1.18
N ARG A 47 11.93 -13.94 2.29
CA ARG A 47 10.63 -13.25 2.34
C ARG A 47 10.80 -11.74 2.50
N MET A 48 10.00 -10.97 1.79
CA MET A 48 9.86 -9.52 2.02
C MET A 48 9.25 -9.31 3.40
N THR A 49 9.87 -8.45 4.19
CA THR A 49 9.44 -8.12 5.55
C THR A 49 9.87 -6.68 5.89
N GLY A 50 9.59 -6.20 7.10
CA GLY A 50 10.07 -4.89 7.56
C GLY A 50 9.55 -3.74 6.71
N GLN A 51 10.43 -2.84 6.29
CA GLN A 51 10.10 -1.75 5.37
C GLN A 51 10.57 -2.06 3.95
N GLY A 52 9.77 -1.65 2.97
CA GLY A 52 10.14 -1.82 1.57
C GLY A 52 9.28 -1.03 0.61
N VAL A 53 9.82 -0.90 -0.60
CA VAL A 53 9.18 -0.26 -1.75
C VAL A 53 8.98 -1.31 -2.83
N MET A 54 7.73 -1.58 -3.19
CA MET A 54 7.38 -2.32 -4.40
C MET A 54 7.02 -1.34 -5.51
N THR A 55 7.60 -1.52 -6.69
CA THR A 55 7.23 -0.81 -7.91
C THR A 55 6.73 -1.83 -8.91
N TRP A 56 5.48 -1.69 -9.34
CA TRP A 56 4.87 -2.53 -10.36
C TRP A 56 5.21 -2.03 -11.77
N SER A 57 5.12 -2.91 -12.76
CA SER A 57 5.45 -2.61 -14.16
C SER A 57 4.49 -1.61 -14.79
N ASN A 58 3.26 -1.50 -14.27
CA ASN A 58 2.30 -0.47 -14.65
C ASN A 58 2.60 0.92 -14.04
N GLY A 59 3.64 1.05 -13.21
CA GLY A 59 4.02 2.30 -12.55
C GLY A 59 3.41 2.49 -11.16
N ASP A 60 2.53 1.60 -10.70
CA ASP A 60 2.03 1.65 -9.33
C ASP A 60 3.20 1.44 -8.35
N LYS A 61 3.07 2.02 -7.15
CA LYS A 61 4.09 1.92 -6.11
C LYS A 61 3.47 1.75 -4.73
N TYR A 62 4.05 0.85 -3.94
CA TYR A 62 3.74 0.71 -2.52
C TYR A 62 5.00 1.00 -1.71
N ILE A 63 4.86 1.85 -0.70
CA ILE A 63 5.92 2.21 0.24
C ILE A 63 5.37 1.92 1.64
N GLY A 64 5.99 0.99 2.36
CA GLY A 64 5.61 0.76 3.74
C GLY A 64 6.02 -0.59 4.27
N SER A 65 5.19 -1.07 5.20
CA SER A 65 5.47 -2.24 6.01
C SER A 65 5.07 -3.53 5.28
N TRP A 66 5.90 -4.56 5.41
CA TRP A 66 5.74 -5.89 4.83
C TRP A 66 5.89 -6.96 5.89
N PHE A 67 5.17 -8.06 5.72
CA PHE A 67 5.33 -9.27 6.52
C PHE A 67 5.05 -10.50 5.66
N ASN A 68 5.98 -11.45 5.61
CA ASN A 68 5.83 -12.70 4.86
C ASN A 68 5.37 -12.51 3.40
N ASN A 69 5.96 -11.55 2.68
CA ASN A 69 5.62 -11.18 1.30
C ASN A 69 4.30 -10.43 1.09
N HIS A 70 3.58 -10.09 2.15
CA HIS A 70 2.34 -9.33 2.08
C HIS A 70 2.52 -7.92 2.65
N ARG A 71 1.78 -6.94 2.12
CA ARG A 71 1.67 -5.63 2.76
C ARG A 71 0.97 -5.79 4.10
N ASN A 72 1.63 -5.38 5.17
CA ASN A 72 1.12 -5.59 6.52
C ASN A 72 1.67 -4.49 7.45
N GLY A 73 0.80 -3.77 8.16
CA GLY A 73 1.15 -2.58 8.93
C GLY A 73 0.84 -1.27 8.17
N LYS A 74 1.63 -0.22 8.43
CA LYS A 74 1.41 1.10 7.77
C LYS A 74 2.05 1.13 6.39
N GLY A 75 1.36 1.73 5.42
CA GLY A 75 1.92 1.96 4.09
C GLY A 75 1.09 2.87 3.20
N ILE A 76 1.72 3.30 2.11
CA ILE A 76 1.19 4.18 1.09
C ILE A 76 1.18 3.41 -0.23
N LEU A 77 0.02 3.26 -0.85
CA LEU A 77 -0.13 2.82 -2.24
C LEU A 77 -0.40 4.04 -3.11
N ILE A 78 0.35 4.19 -4.19
CA ILE A 78 0.20 5.22 -5.21
C ILE A 78 -0.03 4.48 -6.52
N LEU A 79 -1.19 4.69 -7.13
CA LEU A 79 -1.51 4.16 -8.43
C LEU A 79 -1.00 5.11 -9.51
N SER A 80 -0.65 4.53 -10.66
CA SER A 80 -0.18 5.22 -11.85
C SER A 80 -1.20 6.23 -12.42
N ASP A 81 -2.49 6.05 -12.13
CA ASP A 81 -3.55 7.01 -12.49
C ASP A 81 -3.65 8.22 -11.53
N GLY A 82 -2.86 8.23 -10.46
CA GLY A 82 -2.84 9.28 -9.44
C GLY A 82 -3.69 8.99 -8.20
N GLU A 83 -4.45 7.89 -8.15
CA GLU A 83 -5.13 7.49 -6.92
C GLU A 83 -4.10 7.12 -5.86
N SER A 84 -4.36 7.46 -4.60
CA SER A 84 -3.51 7.01 -3.50
C SER A 84 -4.31 6.52 -2.31
N TYR A 85 -3.68 5.65 -1.52
CA TYR A 85 -4.16 5.23 -0.22
C TYR A 85 -3.01 5.25 0.79
N THR A 86 -3.21 5.93 1.92
CA THR A 86 -2.32 5.91 3.07
C THR A 86 -3.06 5.34 4.27
N GLY A 87 -2.61 4.23 4.84
CA GLY A 87 -3.33 3.62 5.95
C GLY A 87 -2.72 2.34 6.47
N ASN A 88 -3.52 1.55 7.19
CA ASN A 88 -3.09 0.22 7.63
C ASN A 88 -3.46 -0.85 6.60
N TRP A 89 -2.64 -1.89 6.60
CA TRP A 89 -2.74 -3.05 5.74
C TRP A 89 -2.69 -4.29 6.62
N VAL A 90 -3.50 -5.30 6.29
CA VAL A 90 -3.38 -6.66 6.82
C VAL A 90 -3.51 -7.58 5.63
N ASP A 91 -2.47 -8.38 5.38
CA ASP A 91 -2.40 -9.38 4.31
C ASP A 91 -2.91 -8.83 2.96
N ASP A 92 -2.28 -7.74 2.51
CA ASP A 92 -2.60 -7.02 1.27
C ASP A 92 -3.95 -6.30 1.21
N MET A 93 -4.75 -6.33 2.28
CA MET A 93 -6.03 -5.63 2.35
C MET A 93 -5.91 -4.33 3.14
N LYS A 94 -6.52 -3.24 2.63
CA LYS A 94 -6.69 -1.99 3.38
C LYS A 94 -7.57 -2.27 4.60
N MET A 95 -7.07 -1.89 5.78
CA MET A 95 -7.70 -2.19 7.08
C MET A 95 -7.57 -1.02 8.06
N GLY A 96 -8.48 -0.94 9.02
CA GLY A 96 -8.44 0.09 10.06
C GLY A 96 -8.49 1.51 9.49
N GLN A 97 -7.84 2.47 10.15
CA GLN A 97 -7.83 3.86 9.70
C GLN A 97 -6.98 4.06 8.44
N GLY A 98 -7.49 4.83 7.49
CA GLY A 98 -6.76 5.24 6.30
C GLY A 98 -7.36 6.44 5.59
N VAL A 99 -6.61 6.95 4.62
CA VAL A 99 -6.98 8.05 3.73
C VAL A 99 -6.87 7.55 2.30
N ASN A 100 -7.94 7.69 1.52
CA ASN A 100 -7.94 7.43 0.09
C ASN A 100 -8.18 8.74 -0.65
N THR A 101 -7.30 9.07 -1.60
CA THR A 101 -7.38 10.29 -2.40
C THR A 101 -7.49 9.91 -3.86
N CYS A 102 -8.54 10.38 -4.52
CA CYS A 102 -8.78 10.17 -5.94
C CYS A 102 -8.02 11.22 -6.77
N PRO A 103 -7.70 10.93 -8.04
CA PRO A 103 -7.10 11.91 -8.95
C PRO A 103 -7.95 13.18 -9.14
N SER A 104 -9.28 13.06 -8.96
CA SER A 104 -10.23 14.17 -9.00
C SER A 104 -10.04 15.18 -7.85
N GLY A 105 -9.27 14.83 -6.81
CA GLY A 105 -9.15 15.59 -5.57
C GLY A 105 -10.17 15.20 -4.51
N ASP A 106 -11.11 14.29 -4.82
CA ASP A 106 -11.98 13.72 -3.79
C ASP A 106 -11.14 12.91 -2.79
N LYS A 107 -11.52 12.96 -1.51
CA LYS A 107 -10.77 12.30 -0.44
C LYS A 107 -11.72 11.64 0.56
N TYR A 108 -11.42 10.42 0.96
CA TYR A 108 -12.05 9.76 2.10
C TYR A 108 -11.04 9.56 3.23
N GLU A 109 -11.44 9.91 4.45
CA GLU A 109 -10.69 9.65 5.67
C GLU A 109 -11.57 8.87 6.65
N GLY A 110 -11.14 7.67 7.05
CA GLY A 110 -11.93 6.86 7.97
C GLY A 110 -11.51 5.41 8.01
N GLN A 111 -12.41 4.55 8.48
CA GLN A 111 -12.12 3.14 8.67
C GLN A 111 -12.30 2.34 7.37
N PHE A 112 -11.50 1.29 7.23
CA PHE A 112 -11.53 0.33 6.15
C PHE A 112 -11.62 -1.08 6.73
N ILE A 113 -12.42 -1.93 6.09
CA ILE A 113 -12.46 -3.37 6.32
C ILE A 113 -12.41 -4.04 4.95
N ASN A 114 -11.46 -4.94 4.74
CA ASN A 114 -11.28 -5.71 3.49
C ASN A 114 -11.28 -4.81 2.24
N GLY A 115 -10.57 -3.68 2.28
CA GLY A 115 -10.51 -2.77 1.14
C GLY A 115 -11.65 -1.76 1.04
N ARG A 116 -12.72 -1.89 1.82
CA ARG A 116 -13.95 -1.08 1.71
C ARG A 116 -14.07 -0.11 2.86
N ARG A 117 -14.55 1.11 2.56
CA ARG A 117 -14.89 2.12 3.58
C ARG A 117 -15.94 1.55 4.54
N HIS A 118 -15.72 1.72 5.83
CA HIS A 118 -16.55 1.16 6.89
C HIS A 118 -16.56 2.08 8.12
N GLY A 119 -17.46 1.83 9.07
CA GLY A 119 -17.49 2.52 10.35
C GLY A 119 -17.76 4.02 10.21
N VAL A 120 -17.02 4.86 10.94
CA VAL A 120 -17.15 6.32 10.85
C VAL A 120 -16.06 6.89 9.96
N GLY A 121 -16.45 7.82 9.07
CA GLY A 121 -15.50 8.51 8.22
C GLY A 121 -16.05 9.79 7.59
N ALA A 122 -15.13 10.60 7.09
CA ALA A 122 -15.39 11.84 6.37
C ALA A 122 -15.03 11.67 4.88
N TYR A 123 -15.92 12.11 4.00
CA TYR A 123 -15.68 12.24 2.57
C TYR A 123 -15.64 13.72 2.22
N TYR A 124 -14.54 14.15 1.61
CA TYR A 124 -14.32 15.50 1.11
C TYR A 124 -14.45 15.45 -0.40
N PHE A 125 -15.39 16.22 -0.93
CA PHE A 125 -15.57 16.37 -2.36
C PHE A 125 -14.60 17.41 -2.89
N SER A 126 -14.10 17.23 -4.11
CA SER A 126 -13.23 18.17 -4.81
C SER A 126 -13.86 19.57 -4.97
N ASN A 127 -15.19 19.67 -4.95
CA ASN A 127 -15.94 20.92 -4.94
C ASN A 127 -16.03 21.61 -3.57
N GLY A 128 -15.32 21.11 -2.55
CA GLY A 128 -15.25 21.69 -1.21
C GLY A 128 -16.38 21.28 -0.26
N ARG A 129 -17.35 20.47 -0.72
CA ARG A 129 -18.35 19.87 0.19
C ARG A 129 -17.70 18.77 1.02
N SER A 130 -18.32 18.42 2.14
CA SER A 130 -17.93 17.22 2.88
C SER A 130 -19.13 16.51 3.49
N TYR A 131 -19.01 15.20 3.64
CA TYR A 131 -19.95 14.35 4.37
C TYR A 131 -19.21 13.67 5.50
N THR A 132 -19.71 13.74 6.72
CA THR A 132 -19.19 12.96 7.87
C THR A 132 -20.30 12.08 8.43
N GLY A 133 -20.09 10.78 8.48
CA GLY A 133 -21.12 9.85 8.95
C GLY A 133 -20.70 8.39 8.92
N GLY A 134 -21.71 7.51 8.92
CA GLY A 134 -21.53 6.06 8.91
C GLY A 134 -21.26 5.51 7.51
N TRP A 135 -20.49 4.41 7.45
CA TRP A 135 -20.11 3.72 6.23
C TRP A 135 -20.21 2.20 6.43
N VAL A 136 -20.77 1.49 5.45
CA VAL A 136 -20.81 0.03 5.40
C VAL A 136 -20.60 -0.39 3.96
N GLU A 137 -19.64 -1.29 3.73
CA GLU A 137 -19.32 -1.84 2.41
C GLU A 137 -19.12 -0.78 1.32
N GLY A 138 -18.45 0.33 1.68
CA GLY A 138 -18.17 1.42 0.76
C GLY A 138 -19.30 2.43 0.56
N ARG A 139 -20.47 2.22 1.19
CA ARG A 139 -21.66 3.08 1.04
C ARG A 139 -21.89 3.92 2.29
N MET A 140 -22.34 5.15 2.11
CA MET A 140 -22.81 6.01 3.22
C MET A 140 -24.05 5.38 3.86
N THR A 141 -24.13 5.39 5.18
CA THR A 141 -25.26 4.82 5.94
C THR A 141 -25.52 5.62 7.21
N GLY A 142 -26.76 5.52 7.70
CA GLY A 142 -27.16 6.15 8.95
C GLY A 142 -27.26 7.67 8.83
N GLN A 143 -27.17 8.35 9.98
CA GLN A 143 -27.14 9.81 10.01
C GLN A 143 -25.72 10.31 9.71
N GLY A 144 -25.63 11.40 8.97
CA GLY A 144 -24.39 12.09 8.70
C GLY A 144 -24.61 13.57 8.46
N VAL A 145 -23.55 14.35 8.61
CA VAL A 145 -23.55 15.80 8.42
C VAL A 145 -22.95 16.11 7.06
N MET A 146 -23.71 16.82 6.21
CA MET A 146 -23.21 17.38 4.96
C MET A 146 -22.85 18.85 5.18
N THR A 147 -21.62 19.22 4.86
CA THR A 147 -21.14 20.59 4.85
C THR A 147 -20.97 21.07 3.42
N TRP A 148 -21.37 22.30 3.15
CA TRP A 148 -21.26 22.94 1.85
C TRP A 148 -20.09 23.92 1.84
N SER A 149 -19.42 24.07 0.70
CA SER A 149 -18.26 24.96 0.53
C SER A 149 -18.71 26.43 0.63
N ASN A 150 -18.75 26.95 1.85
CA ASN A 150 -19.18 28.29 2.25
C ASN A 150 -20.64 28.62 1.86
N GLY A 151 -21.45 28.87 2.89
CA GLY A 151 -22.81 29.38 2.75
C GLY A 151 -22.83 30.76 2.07
N ASP A 152 -24.01 31.13 1.58
CA ASP A 152 -24.33 32.47 1.08
C ASP A 152 -23.70 33.62 1.90
#